data_AF-A0A1X2KSK7-F1
#
_entry.id   AF-A0A1X2KSK7-F1
#
_cell.length_a   1.000
_cell.length_b   1.000
_cell.length_c   1.000
_cell.angle_alpha   90.00
_cell.angle_beta   90.00
_cell.angle_gamma   90.00
#
_symmetry.space_group_name_H-M   'P 1'
#
loop_
_entity.id
_entity.type
_entity.pdbx_description
1 polymer ?
#
loop_
_entity_poly.entity_id
_entity_poly.type
_entity_poly.pdbx_seq_one_letter_code
_entity_poly.pdbx_strand_id
1 'polypeptide(L)'
;MFARSSDPSAYEIDAWLDSEEITPADVRDATHFRRIRAAVTGDAAPAELQAAVAAARDVGDSWAIIGLALGISRQAAEQRYGTTHKPDEGGDE
;
A
#
# COMPACT_ATOMS: atom_id res chain seq x y z
N MET A 1 6.44 -16.07 -31.30
CA MET A 1 7.26 -16.81 -30.33
C MET A 1 7.89 -15.80 -29.38
N PHE A 2 7.32 -15.61 -28.19
CA PHE A 2 8.01 -14.86 -27.14
C PHE A 2 9.02 -15.82 -26.51
N ALA A 3 10.31 -15.51 -26.64
CA ALA A 3 11.36 -16.25 -25.95
C ALA A 3 11.04 -16.19 -24.45
N ARG A 4 10.80 -17.35 -23.83
CA ARG A 4 10.62 -17.43 -22.39
C ARG A 4 11.96 -17.02 -21.78
N SER A 5 12.03 -15.81 -21.23
CA SER A 5 13.20 -15.35 -20.50
C SER A 5 13.52 -16.43 -19.46
N SER A 6 14.74 -16.95 -19.49
CA SER A 6 15.20 -17.91 -18.48
C SER A 6 15.02 -17.28 -17.10
N ASP A 7 14.63 -18.11 -16.14
CA ASP A 7 14.60 -17.71 -14.73
C ASP A 7 16.03 -17.34 -14.32
N PRO A 8 16.29 -16.11 -13.84
CA PRO A 8 17.63 -15.70 -13.45
C PRO A 8 18.12 -16.55 -12.29
N SER A 9 19.38 -16.97 -12.34
CA SER A 9 20.02 -17.67 -11.24
C SER A 9 20.16 -16.75 -10.01
N ALA A 10 20.28 -17.33 -8.82
CA ALA A 10 20.50 -16.57 -7.59
C ALA A 10 21.73 -15.64 -7.67
N TYR A 11 22.79 -16.08 -8.35
CA TYR A 11 23.98 -15.28 -8.59
C TYR A 11 23.71 -14.06 -9.48
N GLU A 12 22.89 -14.21 -10.52
CA GLU A 12 22.51 -13.08 -11.40
C GLU A 12 21.64 -12.07 -10.66
N ILE A 13 20.79 -12.53 -9.74
CA ILE A 13 19.99 -11.67 -8.87
C ILE A 13 20.90 -10.87 -7.92
N ASP A 14 21.84 -11.55 -7.23
CA ASP A 14 22.75 -10.90 -6.29
C ASP A 14 23.64 -9.86 -7.02
N ALA A 15 24.17 -10.20 -8.19
CA ALA A 15 24.97 -9.28 -8.98
C ALA A 15 24.18 -8.05 -9.47
N TRP A 16 22.89 -8.21 -9.78
CA TRP A 16 22.02 -7.08 -10.12
C TRP A 16 21.73 -6.22 -8.88
N LEU A 17 21.38 -6.82 -7.75
CA LEU A 17 21.13 -6.10 -6.50
C LEU A 17 22.35 -5.29 -6.05
N ASP A 18 23.56 -5.85 -6.15
CA ASP A 18 24.81 -5.15 -5.80
C ASP A 18 25.10 -3.94 -6.72
N SER A 19 24.55 -3.94 -7.93
CA SER A 19 24.70 -2.83 -8.88
C SER A 19 23.65 -1.72 -8.71
N GLU A 20 22.60 -1.96 -7.94
CA GLU A 20 21.47 -1.05 -7.79
C GLU A 20 21.68 -0.13 -6.59
N GLU A 21 21.94 1.15 -6.83
CA GLU A 21 22.02 2.15 -5.77
C GLU A 21 20.64 2.74 -5.48
N ILE A 22 20.09 2.47 -4.28
CA ILE A 22 18.84 3.10 -3.85
C ILE A 22 19.11 4.54 -3.44
N THR A 23 18.59 5.50 -4.21
CA THR A 23 18.67 6.90 -3.80
C THR A 23 17.55 7.23 -2.80
N PRO A 24 17.80 8.07 -1.77
CA PRO A 24 16.75 8.48 -0.83
C PRO A 24 15.54 9.15 -1.50
N ALA A 25 15.72 9.74 -2.69
CA ALA A 25 14.63 10.35 -3.45
C ALA A 25 13.65 9.32 -4.03
N ASP A 26 14.10 8.08 -4.23
CA ASP A 26 13.26 6.97 -4.71
C ASP A 26 12.58 6.22 -3.55
N VAL A 27 12.96 6.51 -2.30
CA VAL A 27 12.40 5.89 -1.11
C VAL A 27 11.09 6.57 -0.74
N ARG A 28 9.99 5.81 -0.84
CA ARG A 28 8.69 6.24 -0.32
C ARG A 28 8.64 6.07 1.20
N ASP A 29 8.16 7.09 1.91
CA ASP A 29 7.95 6.99 3.35
C ASP A 29 6.90 5.90 3.67
N ALA A 30 7.35 4.85 4.36
CA ALA A 30 6.52 3.72 4.74
C ALA A 30 5.79 3.92 6.08
N THR A 31 5.75 5.13 6.64
CA THR A 31 5.12 5.39 7.95
C THR A 31 3.66 4.95 8.00
N HIS A 32 2.85 5.30 7.02
CA HIS A 32 1.44 4.89 6.95
C HIS A 32 1.29 3.38 6.71
N PHE A 33 2.13 2.80 5.86
CA PHE A 33 2.19 1.36 5.62
C PHE A 33 2.48 0.59 6.93
N ARG A 34 3.52 1.00 7.67
CA ARG A 34 3.89 0.39 8.96
C ARG A 34 2.79 0.52 9.98
N ARG A 35 2.11 1.67 10.03
CA ARG A 35 0.99 1.91 10.95
C ARG A 35 -0.18 0.97 10.68
N ILE A 36 -0.58 0.79 9.42
CA ILE A 36 -1.64 -0.15 9.04
C ILE A 36 -1.23 -1.59 9.41
N ARG A 37 0.01 -1.99 9.11
CA ARG A 37 0.52 -3.34 9.43
C ARG A 37 0.55 -3.58 10.95
N ALA A 38 0.96 -2.59 11.74
CA ALA A 38 0.92 -2.65 13.19
C ALA A 38 -0.52 -2.82 13.70
N ALA A 39 -1.47 -2.04 13.18
CA ALA A 39 -2.88 -2.16 13.54
C ALA A 39 -3.47 -3.54 13.20
N VAL A 40 -3.15 -4.09 12.03
CA VAL A 40 -3.58 -5.45 11.62
C VAL A 40 -2.97 -6.53 12.52
N THR A 41 -1.67 -6.45 12.79
CA THR A 41 -0.97 -7.49 13.57
C THR A 41 -1.16 -7.39 15.08
N GLY A 42 -1.57 -6.22 15.57
CA GLY A 42 -1.91 -5.99 16.97
C GLY A 42 -3.39 -6.15 17.30
N ASP A 43 -4.21 -6.65 16.37
CA ASP A 43 -5.67 -6.76 16.51
C ASP A 43 -6.32 -5.45 16.99
N ALA A 44 -5.87 -4.33 16.42
CA ALA A 44 -6.40 -3.02 16.75
C ALA A 44 -7.91 -2.94 16.50
N ALA A 45 -8.58 -2.08 17.26
CA ALA A 45 -10.01 -1.86 17.08
C ALA A 45 -10.31 -1.42 15.62
N PRO A 46 -11.46 -1.82 15.03
CA PRO A 46 -11.79 -1.47 13.65
C PRO A 46 -11.71 0.03 13.34
N ALA A 47 -12.06 0.88 14.31
CA ALA A 47 -11.98 2.34 14.19
C ALA A 47 -10.53 2.84 14.06
N GLU A 48 -9.58 2.22 14.77
CA GLU A 48 -8.16 2.57 14.68
C GLU A 48 -7.58 2.15 13.34
N LEU A 49 -7.95 0.96 12.86
CA LEU A 49 -7.55 0.50 11.53
C LEU A 49 -8.13 1.41 10.43
N GLN A 50 -9.39 1.81 10.55
CA GLN A 50 -10.02 2.76 9.62
C GLN A 50 -9.33 4.12 9.65
N ALA A 51 -8.97 4.64 10.82
CA ALA A 51 -8.23 5.91 10.95
C ALA A 51 -6.82 5.81 10.32
N ALA A 52 -6.13 4.69 10.48
CA ALA A 52 -4.83 4.46 9.84
C ALA A 52 -4.94 4.41 8.31
N VAL A 53 -5.98 3.76 7.78
CA VAL A 53 -6.27 3.70 6.34
C VAL A 53 -6.65 5.08 5.80
N ALA A 54 -7.47 5.85 6.51
CA ALA A 54 -7.84 7.21 6.12
C ALA A 54 -6.61 8.13 6.05
N ALA A 55 -5.76 8.10 7.09
CA ALA A 55 -4.52 8.88 7.11
C ALA A 55 -3.57 8.53 5.94
N ALA A 56 -3.48 7.24 5.57
CA ALA A 56 -2.73 6.82 4.39
C ALA A 56 -3.31 7.37 3.10
N ARG A 57 -4.64 7.39 2.98
CA ARG A 57 -5.33 7.94 1.82
C ARG A 57 -5.16 9.44 1.67
N ASP A 58 -5.23 10.18 2.77
CA ASP A 58 -5.13 11.65 2.76
C ASP A 58 -3.75 12.13 2.27
N VAL A 59 -2.70 11.34 2.50
CA VAL A 59 -1.35 11.64 1.98
C VAL A 59 -1.10 11.09 0.56
N GLY A 60 -2.12 10.50 -0.06
CA GLY A 60 -2.06 10.01 -1.43
C GLY A 60 -1.60 8.55 -1.59
N ASP A 61 -1.63 7.72 -0.55
CA ASP A 61 -1.38 6.30 -0.73
C ASP A 61 -2.44 5.66 -1.63
N SER A 62 -1.98 4.89 -2.62
CA SER A 62 -2.87 4.19 -3.52
C SER A 62 -3.55 3.03 -2.80
N TRP A 63 -4.72 2.62 -3.28
CA TRP A 63 -5.39 1.42 -2.77
C TRP A 63 -4.53 0.16 -2.89
N ALA A 64 -3.56 0.13 -3.81
CA ALA A 64 -2.65 -0.99 -3.95
C ALA A 64 -1.68 -1.07 -2.76
N ILE A 65 -1.10 0.05 -2.35
CA ILE A 65 -0.21 0.13 -1.17
C ILE A 65 -0.98 -0.19 0.11
N ILE A 66 -2.19 0.35 0.24
CA ILE A 66 -3.05 0.09 1.40
C ILE A 66 -3.49 -1.37 1.45
N GLY A 67 -3.88 -1.96 0.31
CA GLY A 67 -4.21 -3.38 0.21
C GLY A 67 -3.04 -4.27 0.63
N LEU A 68 -1.83 -3.95 0.18
CA LEU A 68 -0.61 -4.66 0.58
C LEU A 68 -0.39 -4.58 2.10
N ALA A 69 -0.55 -3.40 2.70
CA ALA A 69 -0.41 -3.22 4.15
C ALA A 69 -1.47 -3.98 4.96
N LEU A 70 -2.69 -4.08 4.41
CA LEU A 70 -3.81 -4.82 4.98
C LEU A 70 -3.73 -6.34 4.76
N GLY A 71 -2.87 -6.81 3.85
CA GLY A 71 -2.80 -8.22 3.44
C GLY A 71 -3.97 -8.66 2.56
N ILE A 72 -4.60 -7.74 1.82
CA ILE A 72 -5.74 -8.02 0.93
C ILE A 72 -5.52 -7.41 -0.45
N SER A 73 -6.39 -7.76 -1.41
CA SER A 73 -6.30 -7.17 -2.76
C SER A 73 -6.66 -5.68 -2.75
N ARG A 74 -6.12 -4.93 -3.73
CA ARG A 74 -6.49 -3.52 -3.98
C ARG A 74 -8.00 -3.31 -4.01
N GLN A 75 -8.70 -4.14 -4.79
CA GLN A 75 -10.16 -4.04 -4.96
C GLN A 75 -10.89 -4.34 -3.65
N ALA A 76 -10.42 -5.28 -2.84
CA ALA A 76 -10.99 -5.55 -1.53
C ALA A 76 -10.79 -4.37 -0.56
N ALA A 77 -9.60 -3.74 -0.59
CA ALA A 77 -9.32 -2.55 0.21
C ALA A 77 -10.22 -1.36 -0.21
N GLU A 78 -10.31 -1.10 -1.51
CA GLU A 78 -11.16 -0.03 -2.06
C GLU A 78 -12.64 -0.22 -1.72
N GLN A 79 -13.18 -1.44 -1.89
CA GLN A 79 -14.57 -1.70 -1.55
C GLN A 79 -14.87 -1.53 -0.06
N ARG A 80 -13.91 -1.88 0.82
CA ARG A 80 -14.10 -1.86 2.27
C ARG A 80 -13.91 -0.48 2.90
N TYR A 81 -12.99 0.32 2.36
CA TYR A 81 -12.57 1.59 2.95
C TYR A 81 -12.79 2.81 2.05
N GLY A 82 -13.12 2.62 0.77
CA GLY A 82 -13.28 3.71 -0.20
C GLY A 82 -14.64 4.38 -0.20
N THR A 83 -15.63 3.83 0.49
CA THR A 83 -16.98 4.40 0.59
C THR A 83 -17.11 5.49 1.65
N THR A 84 -16.04 5.82 2.38
CA THR A 84 -16.07 6.82 3.47
C THR A 84 -15.83 8.28 3.00
N HIS A 85 -15.54 8.54 1.72
CA HIS A 85 -15.22 9.90 1.23
C HIS A 85 -16.31 10.55 0.35
N LYS A 86 -17.61 10.40 0.65
CA LYS A 86 -18.58 11.37 0.13
C LYS A 86 -18.92 12.34 1.26
N PRO A 87 -18.37 13.57 1.30
CA PRO A 87 -18.97 14.61 2.13
C PRO A 87 -20.42 14.75 1.68
N ASP A 88 -21.34 14.85 2.64
CA ASP A 88 -22.72 15.16 2.32
C ASP A 88 -22.74 16.57 1.72
N GLU A 89 -22.97 16.64 0.41
CA GLU A 89 -23.54 17.84 -0.18
C GLU A 89 -25.02 17.86 0.27
N GLY A 90 -25.23 18.41 1.47
CA GLY A 90 -26.50 18.97 1.89
C GLY A 90 -26.93 20.02 0.86
N GLY A 91 -28.23 20.02 0.57
CA GLY A 91 -28.81 20.93 -0.40
C GLY A 91 -28.81 22.36 0.08
N ASP A 92 -28.61 23.26 -0.88
CA ASP A 92 -29.15 24.61 -0.85
C ASP A 92 -29.74 24.88 -2.25
N GLU A 93 -31.08 24.97 -2.26
CA GLU A 93 -32.02 25.60 -3.21
C GLU A 93 -32.12 25.15 -4.68
#